data_AF-A2RZA7-F1
#
_entry.id   AF-A2RZA7-F1
#
_cell.length_a   1.000
_cell.length_b   1.000
_cell.length_c   1.000
_cell.angle_alpha   90.00
_cell.angle_beta   90.00
_cell.angle_gamma   90.00
#
_symmetry.space_group_name_H-M   'P 1'
#
loop_
_entity.id
_entity.type
_entity.pdbx_description
1 polymer ?
#
loop_
_entity_poly.entity_id
_entity_poly.type
_entity_poly.pdbx_seq_one_letter_code
_entity_poly.pdbx_strand_id
1 'polypeptide(L)'
;MKCDRNDEIALAILGEILGIHRRYPEYTTDSDIRHEIEQIHAVQLPRIRAFVDAARPVEFVLPAFPSKSPNPNKVLGRLPDMAEQLSLSFLNDLCERISGFYAPGAKLTICSDGRVFGDLIRVDDRDITAYQHALGQLIAALRADRLSTYNLENFEAFAQRAANFDDMRRRLVDEFADSIEAIRHRLMADEEGTLLYRAMTRFMFEDGFTPDYRGSKAALQKDSKTRALGVIQRSWAWGALLATRFPDAIRLSIHPQPAASLKIGVHMMPTRDNWLTPWHGVAVDLGGQFALMKRRDVELLGGRVVMRGGRPSHYAIERWRVAGDALAPLAGGGARPRADAGGALVISGEAV
;
A
#
# COMPACT_ATOMS: atom_id res chain seq x y z
N MET A 1 -18.24 -35.55 10.38
CA MET A 1 -17.13 -34.81 9.74
C MET A 1 -16.35 -34.11 10.84
N LYS A 2 -15.10 -34.51 11.11
CA LYS A 2 -14.24 -33.71 11.98
C LYS A 2 -13.97 -32.40 11.25
N CYS A 3 -14.28 -31.27 11.89
CA CYS A 3 -13.93 -29.98 11.33
C CYS A 3 -12.41 -29.91 11.23
N ASP A 4 -11.90 -29.62 10.04
CA ASP A 4 -10.47 -29.45 9.81
C ASP A 4 -10.07 -28.08 10.38
N ARG A 5 -9.60 -28.06 11.63
CA ARG A 5 -9.21 -26.84 12.34
C ARG A 5 -8.23 -25.98 11.54
N ASN A 6 -7.35 -26.59 10.74
CA ASN A 6 -6.41 -25.84 9.92
C ASN A 6 -7.11 -25.14 8.74
N ASP A 7 -8.20 -25.72 8.24
CA ASP A 7 -9.06 -25.09 7.23
C ASP A 7 -9.79 -23.89 7.80
N GLU A 8 -10.36 -24.02 9.01
CA GLU A 8 -11.00 -22.91 9.73
C GLU A 8 -10.04 -21.74 9.96
N ILE A 9 -8.80 -22.04 10.37
CA ILE A 9 -7.75 -21.02 10.55
C ILE A 9 -7.41 -20.36 9.22
N ALA A 10 -7.18 -21.14 8.15
CA ALA A 10 -6.83 -20.60 6.85
C ALA A 10 -7.94 -19.70 6.28
N LEU A 11 -9.21 -20.11 6.46
CA LEU A 11 -10.39 -19.31 6.11
C LEU A 11 -10.47 -18.02 6.94
N ALA A 12 -10.21 -18.07 8.24
CA ALA A 12 -10.19 -16.88 9.10
C ALA A 12 -9.09 -15.89 8.68
N ILE A 13 -7.89 -16.38 8.34
CA ILE A 13 -6.80 -15.54 7.81
C ILE A 13 -7.20 -14.91 6.47
N LEU A 14 -7.79 -15.67 5.55
CA LEU A 14 -8.28 -15.12 4.29
C LEU A 14 -9.39 -14.09 4.52
N GLY A 15 -10.26 -14.32 5.51
CA GLY A 15 -11.29 -13.37 5.93
C GLY A 15 -10.73 -12.02 6.37
N GLU A 16 -9.64 -12.01 7.15
CA GLU A 16 -8.94 -10.77 7.54
C GLU A 16 -8.39 -10.00 6.32
N ILE A 17 -7.90 -10.71 5.29
CA ILE A 17 -7.42 -10.09 4.05
C ILE A 17 -8.58 -9.56 3.20
N LEU A 18 -9.66 -10.34 3.07
CA LEU A 18 -10.85 -9.96 2.32
C LEU A 18 -11.56 -8.75 2.94
N GLY A 19 -11.50 -8.59 4.27
CA GLY A 19 -12.03 -7.42 4.97
C GLY A 19 -11.39 -6.09 4.58
N ILE A 20 -10.23 -6.16 3.90
CA ILE A 20 -9.46 -4.99 3.47
C ILE A 20 -9.17 -5.01 1.96
N HIS A 21 -9.83 -5.90 1.20
CA HIS A 21 -9.56 -6.12 -0.23
C HIS A 21 -9.85 -4.89 -1.11
N ARG A 22 -8.92 -4.55 -2.01
CA ARG A 22 -9.08 -3.50 -3.03
C ARG A 22 -9.72 -4.11 -4.28
N ARG A 23 -10.96 -3.68 -4.56
CA ARG A 23 -11.73 -4.10 -5.74
C ARG A 23 -11.55 -3.14 -6.91
N TYR A 24 -11.68 -3.67 -8.12
CA TYR A 24 -11.92 -2.84 -9.30
C TYR A 24 -13.27 -2.13 -9.16
N PRO A 25 -13.36 -0.81 -9.39
CA PRO A 25 -14.63 -0.05 -9.33
C PRO A 25 -15.74 -0.61 -10.22
N GLU A 26 -15.37 -1.38 -11.25
CA GLU A 26 -16.26 -1.97 -12.24
C GLU A 26 -17.07 -3.15 -11.67
N TYR A 27 -16.60 -3.82 -10.61
CA TYR A 27 -17.36 -4.88 -9.93
C TYR A 27 -18.39 -4.27 -8.97
N THR A 28 -19.66 -4.26 -9.38
CA THR A 28 -20.71 -3.53 -8.66
C THR A 28 -21.90 -4.39 -8.25
N THR A 29 -22.05 -5.61 -8.78
CA THR A 29 -23.18 -6.48 -8.44
C THR A 29 -22.81 -7.55 -7.41
N ASP A 30 -23.79 -8.01 -6.62
CA ASP A 30 -23.59 -9.11 -5.66
C ASP A 30 -23.11 -10.41 -6.34
N SER A 31 -23.47 -10.61 -7.60
CA SER A 31 -23.00 -11.76 -8.37
C SER A 31 -21.52 -11.66 -8.71
N ASP A 32 -21.07 -10.48 -9.15
CA ASP A 32 -19.65 -10.22 -9.44
C ASP A 32 -18.80 -10.40 -8.18
N ILE A 33 -19.28 -9.86 -7.05
CA ILE A 33 -18.62 -9.93 -5.75
C ILE A 33 -18.45 -11.39 -5.29
N ARG A 34 -19.49 -12.21 -5.41
CA ARG A 34 -19.41 -13.63 -5.05
C ARG A 34 -18.44 -14.40 -5.94
N HIS A 35 -18.51 -14.19 -7.26
CA HIS A 35 -17.62 -14.85 -8.20
C HIS A 35 -16.15 -14.48 -7.97
N GLU A 36 -15.87 -13.20 -7.70
CA GLU A 36 -14.53 -12.73 -7.35
C GLU A 36 -14.02 -13.41 -6.07
N ILE A 37 -14.84 -13.48 -5.02
CA ILE A 37 -14.47 -14.14 -3.75
C ILE A 37 -14.18 -15.62 -3.98
N GLU A 38 -15.00 -16.34 -4.75
CA GLU A 38 -14.76 -17.76 -5.08
C GLU A 38 -13.40 -17.98 -5.76
N GLN A 39 -13.06 -17.12 -6.72
CA GLN A 39 -11.77 -17.19 -7.41
C GLN A 39 -10.59 -16.85 -6.49
N ILE A 40 -10.74 -15.83 -5.63
CA ILE A 40 -9.73 -15.49 -4.62
C ILE A 40 -9.52 -16.66 -3.66
N HIS A 41 -10.60 -17.29 -3.18
CA HIS A 41 -10.53 -18.49 -2.34
C HIS A 41 -9.74 -19.61 -3.03
N ALA A 42 -10.06 -19.89 -4.29
CA ALA A 42 -9.38 -20.96 -5.05
C ALA A 42 -7.86 -20.76 -5.17
N VAL A 43 -7.40 -19.50 -5.25
CA VAL A 43 -5.97 -19.18 -5.37
C VAL A 43 -5.27 -19.03 -4.02
N GLN A 44 -5.87 -18.29 -3.10
CA GLN A 44 -5.20 -17.83 -1.87
C GLN A 44 -5.31 -18.84 -0.73
N LEU A 45 -6.44 -19.55 -0.61
CA LEU A 45 -6.67 -20.47 0.50
C LEU A 45 -5.63 -21.60 0.55
N PRO A 46 -5.28 -22.29 -0.56
CA PRO A 46 -4.23 -23.32 -0.52
C PRO A 46 -2.86 -22.78 -0.10
N ARG A 47 -2.52 -21.54 -0.49
CA ARG A 47 -1.24 -20.90 -0.14
C ARG A 47 -1.19 -20.56 1.34
N ILE A 48 -2.26 -19.99 1.89
CA ILE A 48 -2.38 -19.69 3.32
C ILE A 48 -2.33 -21.00 4.12
N ARG A 49 -3.07 -22.01 3.66
CA ARG A 49 -3.16 -23.32 4.29
C ARG A 49 -1.79 -24.00 4.40
N ALA A 50 -0.91 -23.84 3.42
CA ALA A 50 0.45 -24.38 3.46
C ALA A 50 1.28 -23.87 4.66
N PHE A 51 1.09 -22.62 5.09
CA PHE A 51 1.71 -22.09 6.32
C PHE A 51 1.06 -22.70 7.57
N VAL A 52 -0.27 -22.76 7.58
CA VAL A 52 -1.06 -23.30 8.70
C VAL A 52 -0.71 -24.76 8.98
N ASP A 53 -0.67 -25.61 7.94
CA ASP A 53 -0.30 -27.03 8.04
C ASP A 53 1.13 -27.22 8.52
N ALA A 54 2.03 -26.30 8.15
CA ALA A 54 3.41 -26.32 8.60
C ALA A 54 3.62 -25.66 9.98
N ALA A 55 2.56 -25.16 10.62
CA ALA A 55 2.61 -24.40 11.88
C ALA A 55 3.64 -23.24 11.86
N ARG A 56 3.79 -22.56 10.71
CA ARG A 56 4.71 -21.44 10.51
C ARG A 56 3.95 -20.12 10.38
N PRO A 57 4.54 -18.99 10.81
CA PRO A 57 3.91 -17.69 10.61
C PRO A 57 3.53 -17.48 9.14
N VAL A 58 2.36 -16.92 8.87
CA VAL A 58 1.99 -16.54 7.49
C VAL A 58 2.84 -15.36 7.07
N GLU A 59 3.57 -15.53 5.97
CA GLU A 59 4.44 -14.49 5.44
C GLU A 59 3.74 -13.70 4.34
N PHE A 60 3.66 -12.39 4.51
CA PHE A 60 3.17 -11.45 3.50
C PHE A 60 4.32 -10.65 2.90
N VAL A 61 4.23 -10.37 1.60
CA VAL A 61 5.11 -9.38 0.97
C VAL A 61 4.29 -8.31 0.23
N LEU A 62 4.69 -7.04 0.39
CA LEU A 62 3.98 -5.87 -0.12
C LEU A 62 4.95 -4.81 -0.67
N PRO A 63 5.16 -4.73 -2.00
CA PRO A 63 5.69 -3.58 -2.71
C PRO A 63 4.79 -2.38 -2.54
N ALA A 64 5.35 -1.42 -1.83
CA ALA A 64 4.69 -0.23 -1.33
C ALA A 64 5.76 0.69 -0.74
N PHE A 65 5.37 1.93 -0.44
CA PHE A 65 6.22 2.92 0.21
C PHE A 65 7.54 3.18 -0.54
N PRO A 66 7.51 3.56 -1.84
CA PRO A 66 8.71 3.89 -2.60
C PRO A 66 9.38 5.19 -2.11
N SER A 67 8.58 6.26 -2.12
CA SER A 67 8.93 7.64 -1.80
C SER A 67 7.65 8.47 -1.88
N LYS A 68 7.61 9.67 -1.27
CA LYS A 68 6.54 10.64 -1.56
C LYS A 68 6.56 11.05 -3.03
N SER A 69 5.38 11.34 -3.59
CA SER A 69 5.22 11.94 -4.92
C SER A 69 6.11 13.17 -5.07
N PRO A 70 6.76 13.38 -6.23
CA PRO A 70 7.55 14.57 -6.45
C PRO A 70 6.72 15.85 -6.62
N ASN A 71 5.40 15.72 -6.78
CA ASN A 71 4.51 16.85 -6.96
C ASN A 71 4.07 17.44 -5.61
N PRO A 72 4.47 18.69 -5.28
CA PRO A 72 4.09 19.32 -4.01
C PRO A 72 2.58 19.54 -3.88
N ASN A 73 1.81 19.51 -4.97
CA ASN A 73 0.34 19.59 -4.90
C ASN A 73 -0.33 18.29 -4.43
N LYS A 74 0.41 17.17 -4.34
CA LYS A 74 -0.14 15.87 -3.93
C LYS A 74 0.14 15.54 -2.47
N VAL A 75 1.23 16.03 -1.91
CA VAL A 75 1.78 15.62 -0.61
C VAL A 75 2.22 16.82 0.23
N LEU A 76 2.43 16.63 1.54
CA LEU A 76 2.86 17.68 2.46
C LEU A 76 4.38 17.92 2.49
N GLY A 77 5.16 16.94 2.05
CA GLY A 77 6.62 16.99 2.05
C GLY A 77 7.23 15.76 1.38
N ARG A 78 8.55 15.60 1.50
CA ARG A 78 9.31 14.48 0.90
C ARG A 78 9.41 13.26 1.82
N LEU A 79 9.25 13.45 3.12
CA LEU A 79 9.34 12.39 4.13
C LEU A 79 7.96 11.80 4.44
N PRO A 80 7.91 10.57 5.00
CA PRO A 80 6.69 9.99 5.55
C PRO A 80 6.00 10.93 6.54
N ASP A 81 4.68 11.00 6.46
CA ASP A 81 3.83 11.80 7.36
C ASP A 81 2.76 10.93 8.03
N MET A 82 1.67 11.53 8.50
CA MET A 82 0.60 10.79 9.19
C MET A 82 -0.02 9.71 8.30
N ALA A 83 -0.05 9.89 6.97
CA ALA A 83 -0.61 8.89 6.07
C ALA A 83 0.18 7.58 6.13
N GLU A 84 1.51 7.66 6.08
CA GLU A 84 2.36 6.48 6.26
C GLU A 84 2.25 5.92 7.68
N GLN A 85 2.24 6.77 8.71
CA GLN A 85 2.13 6.31 10.10
C GLN A 85 0.87 5.46 10.34
N LEU A 86 -0.30 5.95 9.90
CA LEU A 86 -1.56 5.22 10.05
C LEU A 86 -1.58 3.94 9.23
N SER A 87 -1.01 3.98 8.02
CA SER A 87 -0.93 2.80 7.15
C SER A 87 -0.05 1.70 7.73
N LEU A 88 1.10 2.06 8.33
CA LEU A 88 1.98 1.11 9.00
C LEU A 88 1.30 0.50 10.23
N SER A 89 0.63 1.32 11.06
CA SER A 89 -0.15 0.82 12.20
C SER A 89 -1.19 -0.19 11.75
N PHE A 90 -1.97 0.15 10.72
CA PHE A 90 -3.01 -0.71 10.17
C PHE A 90 -2.48 -2.07 9.67
N LEU A 91 -1.36 -2.06 8.94
CA LEU A 91 -0.73 -3.28 8.44
C LEU A 91 -0.16 -4.15 9.58
N ASN A 92 0.36 -3.53 10.64
CA ASN A 92 0.79 -4.26 11.84
C ASN A 92 -0.42 -4.88 12.55
N ASP A 93 -1.50 -4.10 12.72
CA ASP A 93 -2.73 -4.54 13.38
C ASP A 93 -3.37 -5.73 12.65
N LEU A 94 -3.30 -5.78 11.31
CA LEU A 94 -3.70 -6.96 10.54
C LEU A 94 -2.94 -8.21 10.99
N CYS A 95 -1.62 -8.12 11.13
CA CYS A 95 -0.79 -9.25 11.55
C CYS A 95 -1.03 -9.63 13.03
N GLU A 96 -1.29 -8.65 13.90
CA GLU A 96 -1.65 -8.91 15.30
C GLU A 96 -3.02 -9.57 15.43
N ARG A 97 -4.02 -9.17 14.63
CA ARG A 97 -5.34 -9.84 14.62
C ARG A 97 -5.21 -11.31 14.24
N ILE A 98 -4.43 -11.62 13.19
CA ILE A 98 -4.12 -13.01 12.83
C ILE A 98 -3.45 -13.76 13.99
N SER A 99 -2.50 -13.11 14.67
CA SER A 99 -1.81 -13.69 15.82
C SER A 99 -2.73 -13.99 17.01
N GLY A 100 -3.87 -13.28 17.10
CA GLY A 100 -4.89 -13.51 18.13
C GLY A 100 -5.61 -14.86 18.04
N PHE A 101 -5.66 -15.47 16.84
CA PHE A 101 -6.33 -16.76 16.62
C PHE A 101 -5.44 -17.84 15.96
N TYR A 102 -4.29 -17.47 15.41
CA TYR A 102 -3.28 -18.37 14.88
C TYR A 102 -1.96 -18.15 15.61
N ALA A 103 -1.57 -19.08 16.51
CA ALA A 103 -0.44 -18.90 17.43
C ALA A 103 0.90 -18.52 16.77
N PRO A 104 1.32 -19.13 15.63
CA PRO A 104 2.51 -18.68 14.89
C PRO A 104 2.40 -17.25 14.34
N GLY A 105 1.17 -16.77 14.14
CA GLY A 105 0.85 -15.41 13.73
C GLY A 105 1.17 -15.14 12.26
N ALA A 106 1.42 -13.87 11.97
CA ALA A 106 1.80 -13.41 10.64
C ALA A 106 2.89 -12.35 10.69
N LYS A 107 3.62 -12.20 9.58
CA LYS A 107 4.62 -11.16 9.36
C LYS A 107 4.43 -10.54 8.00
N LEU A 108 4.72 -9.25 7.87
CA LEU A 108 4.64 -8.52 6.61
C LEU A 108 5.97 -7.86 6.29
N THR A 109 6.50 -8.17 5.10
CA THR A 109 7.69 -7.53 4.55
C THR A 109 7.30 -6.48 3.52
N ILE A 110 7.53 -5.21 3.85
CA ILE A 110 7.34 -4.08 2.95
C ILE A 110 8.50 -4.07 1.96
N CYS A 111 8.22 -4.46 0.73
CA CYS A 111 9.21 -4.61 -0.33
C CYS A 111 9.36 -3.31 -1.12
N SER A 112 9.92 -2.26 -0.51
CA SER A 112 9.97 -0.91 -1.10
C SER A 112 10.56 -0.91 -2.50
N ASP A 113 9.83 -0.28 -3.40
CA ASP A 113 10.12 -0.16 -4.82
C ASP A 113 10.64 1.24 -5.20
N GLY A 114 11.02 2.07 -4.22
CA GLY A 114 11.58 3.40 -4.47
C GLY A 114 12.85 3.33 -5.32
N ARG A 115 13.78 2.45 -4.92
CA ARG A 115 15.04 2.24 -5.62
C ARG A 115 14.87 1.70 -7.04
N VAL A 116 13.80 0.95 -7.26
CA VAL A 116 13.42 0.35 -8.54
C VAL A 116 13.01 1.43 -9.54
N PHE A 117 12.37 2.51 -9.08
CA PHE A 117 11.72 3.48 -9.96
C PHE A 117 12.36 4.87 -10.04
N GLY A 118 13.30 5.23 -9.16
CA GLY A 118 13.76 6.62 -8.94
C GLY A 118 13.82 7.53 -10.18
N ASP A 119 14.56 7.14 -11.21
CA ASP A 119 14.67 7.86 -12.50
C ASP A 119 13.35 7.97 -13.28
N LEU A 120 12.54 6.92 -13.30
CA LEU A 120 11.25 6.88 -13.99
C LEU A 120 10.17 7.73 -13.29
N ILE A 121 10.24 7.86 -11.97
CA ILE A 121 9.33 8.71 -11.17
C ILE A 121 9.93 10.08 -10.85
N ARG A 122 11.17 10.36 -11.30
CA ARG A 122 11.90 11.61 -11.07
C ARG A 122 12.05 11.95 -9.59
N VAL A 123 12.44 10.96 -8.80
CA VAL A 123 12.81 11.12 -7.39
C VAL A 123 14.27 10.71 -7.24
N ASP A 124 15.07 11.61 -6.65
CA ASP A 124 16.49 11.38 -6.44
C ASP A 124 16.73 10.23 -5.45
N ASP A 125 17.79 9.45 -5.68
CA ASP A 125 18.16 8.33 -4.81
C ASP A 125 18.45 8.76 -3.35
N ARG A 126 18.85 10.02 -3.13
CA ARG A 126 18.98 10.62 -1.79
C ARG A 126 17.62 10.77 -1.11
N ASP A 127 16.60 11.23 -1.84
CA ASP A 127 15.25 11.38 -1.30
C ASP A 127 14.62 10.02 -0.99
N ILE A 128 14.86 9.02 -1.84
CA ILE A 128 14.46 7.62 -1.59
C ILE A 128 15.13 7.10 -0.31
N THR A 129 16.45 7.31 -0.17
CA THR A 129 17.19 6.90 1.03
C THR A 129 16.66 7.57 2.30
N ALA A 130 16.38 8.88 2.24
CA ALA A 130 15.83 9.63 3.36
C ALA A 130 14.42 9.14 3.73
N TYR A 131 13.59 8.83 2.73
CA TYR A 131 12.26 8.27 2.94
C TYR A 131 12.32 6.88 3.57
N GLN A 132 13.17 5.98 3.06
CA GLN A 132 13.37 4.64 3.62
C GLN A 132 13.83 4.69 5.08
N HIS A 133 14.81 5.55 5.40
CA HIS A 133 15.28 5.73 6.77
C HIS A 133 14.17 6.24 7.70
N ALA A 134 13.43 7.27 7.28
CA ALA A 134 12.31 7.80 8.05
C ALA A 134 11.17 6.79 8.22
N LEU A 135 10.92 5.92 7.23
CA LEU A 135 9.94 4.84 7.31
C LEU A 135 10.37 3.81 8.37
N GLY A 136 11.65 3.42 8.38
CA GLY A 136 12.21 2.55 9.42
C GLY A 136 12.10 3.15 10.82
N GLN A 137 12.34 4.45 10.97
CA GLN A 137 12.13 5.16 12.24
C GLN A 137 10.66 5.16 12.68
N LEU A 138 9.71 5.31 11.75
CA LEU A 138 8.28 5.21 12.07
C LEU A 138 7.89 3.81 12.53
N ILE A 139 8.35 2.76 11.84
CA ILE A 139 8.11 1.36 12.24
C ILE A 139 8.60 1.12 13.67
N ALA A 140 9.83 1.55 13.98
CA ALA A 140 10.41 1.43 15.32
C ALA A 140 9.64 2.24 16.37
N ALA A 141 9.26 3.49 16.05
CA ALA A 141 8.50 4.35 16.97
C ALA A 141 7.09 3.82 17.25
N LEU A 142 6.46 3.17 16.27
CA LEU A 142 5.16 2.51 16.41
C LEU A 142 5.24 1.17 17.16
N ARG A 143 6.45 0.61 17.36
CA ARG A 143 6.64 -0.78 17.82
C ARG A 143 5.87 -1.77 16.94
N ALA A 144 5.93 -1.54 15.63
CA ALA A 144 5.26 -2.38 14.65
C ALA A 144 6.09 -3.66 14.40
N ASP A 145 6.14 -4.54 15.40
CA ASP A 145 7.05 -5.69 15.47
C ASP A 145 6.76 -6.78 14.42
N ARG A 146 5.59 -6.73 13.76
CA ARG A 146 5.23 -7.64 12.66
C ARG A 146 5.70 -7.16 11.30
N LEU A 147 6.22 -5.94 11.21
CA LEU A 147 6.64 -5.32 9.98
C LEU A 147 8.16 -5.37 9.81
N SER A 148 8.59 -5.65 8.60
CA SER A 148 9.98 -5.49 8.17
C SER A 148 10.05 -4.82 6.80
N THR A 149 11.24 -4.40 6.39
CA THR A 149 11.46 -3.79 5.06
C THR A 149 12.45 -4.60 4.25
N TYR A 150 12.26 -4.62 2.93
CA TYR A 150 13.17 -5.21 1.97
C TYR A 150 13.26 -4.30 0.73
N ASN A 151 14.44 -3.75 0.48
CA ASN A 151 14.71 -2.82 -0.61
C ASN A 151 15.57 -3.52 -1.68
N LEU A 152 15.73 -2.90 -2.85
CA LEU A 152 16.55 -3.47 -3.93
C LEU A 152 17.99 -3.72 -3.49
N GLU A 153 18.55 -2.80 -2.69
CA GLU A 153 19.88 -2.89 -2.11
C GLU A 153 20.03 -3.99 -1.04
N ASN A 154 18.93 -4.62 -0.61
CA ASN A 154 18.98 -5.80 0.27
C ASN A 154 19.14 -7.12 -0.50
N PHE A 155 19.01 -7.11 -1.82
CA PHE A 155 19.32 -8.28 -2.63
C PHE A 155 20.84 -8.43 -2.77
N GLU A 156 21.41 -9.38 -2.03
CA GLU A 156 22.85 -9.56 -1.87
C GLU A 156 23.61 -9.66 -3.21
N ALA A 157 23.03 -10.36 -4.19
CA ALA A 157 23.65 -10.49 -5.52
C ALA A 157 23.85 -9.15 -6.23
N PHE A 158 22.99 -8.15 -5.95
CA PHE A 158 23.17 -6.80 -6.46
C PHE A 158 24.03 -5.95 -5.53
N ALA A 159 23.82 -6.04 -4.22
CA ALA A 159 24.58 -5.28 -3.23
C ALA A 159 26.10 -5.48 -3.34
N GLN A 160 26.54 -6.71 -3.65
CA GLN A 160 27.96 -7.04 -3.78
C GLN A 160 28.59 -6.61 -5.12
N ARG A 161 27.78 -6.42 -6.17
CA ARG A 161 28.26 -6.29 -7.55
C ARG A 161 27.95 -4.93 -8.19
N ALA A 162 26.97 -4.21 -7.65
CA ALA A 162 26.52 -2.97 -8.23
C ALA A 162 27.40 -1.79 -7.82
N ALA A 163 27.83 -1.00 -8.81
CA ALA A 163 28.65 0.19 -8.56
C ALA A 163 27.84 1.33 -7.90
N ASN A 164 26.55 1.41 -8.23
CA ASN A 164 25.62 2.42 -7.73
C ASN A 164 24.18 1.95 -7.97
N PHE A 165 23.21 2.78 -7.59
CA PHE A 165 21.79 2.47 -7.72
C PHE A 165 21.29 2.36 -9.18
N ASP A 166 21.90 3.09 -10.13
CA ASP A 166 21.62 2.92 -11.56
C ASP A 166 22.05 1.53 -12.06
N ASP A 167 23.20 1.03 -11.62
CA ASP A 167 23.65 -0.32 -11.95
C ASP A 167 22.72 -1.39 -11.34
N MET A 168 22.22 -1.19 -10.12
CA MET A 168 21.20 -2.08 -9.53
C MET A 168 19.92 -2.10 -10.37
N ARG A 169 19.44 -0.93 -10.82
CA ARG A 169 18.26 -0.85 -11.70
C ARG A 169 18.49 -1.54 -13.04
N ARG A 170 19.66 -1.38 -13.66
CA ARG A 170 20.02 -2.08 -14.90
C ARG A 170 20.02 -3.59 -14.70
N ARG A 171 20.69 -4.10 -13.66
CA ARG A 171 20.71 -5.54 -13.33
C ARG A 171 19.33 -6.11 -13.08
N LEU A 172 18.46 -5.38 -12.39
CA LEU A 172 17.07 -5.79 -12.20
C LEU A 172 16.35 -6.00 -13.54
N VAL A 173 16.53 -5.08 -14.49
CA VAL A 173 15.94 -5.21 -15.82
C VAL A 173 16.57 -6.37 -16.57
N ASP A 174 17.90 -6.46 -16.60
CA ASP A 174 18.63 -7.47 -17.37
C ASP A 174 18.34 -8.89 -16.89
N GLU A 175 18.15 -9.10 -15.58
CA GLU A 175 17.98 -10.43 -14.98
C GLU A 175 16.52 -10.85 -14.78
N PHE A 176 15.58 -9.89 -14.64
CA PHE A 176 14.20 -10.19 -14.23
C PHE A 176 13.10 -9.59 -15.11
N ALA A 177 13.42 -8.72 -16.07
CA ALA A 177 12.40 -8.08 -16.90
C ALA A 177 12.25 -8.73 -18.28
N ASP A 178 11.01 -8.77 -18.76
CA ASP A 178 10.74 -8.90 -20.19
C ASP A 178 11.13 -7.63 -20.95
N SER A 179 11.35 -7.75 -22.26
CA SER A 179 11.58 -6.59 -23.15
C SER A 179 10.38 -5.65 -23.17
N ILE A 180 10.61 -4.36 -23.43
CA ILE A 180 9.52 -3.36 -23.53
C ILE A 180 8.51 -3.74 -24.62
N GLU A 181 8.95 -4.37 -25.71
CA GLU A 181 8.10 -4.91 -26.77
C GLU A 181 7.16 -5.98 -26.23
N ALA A 182 7.67 -6.97 -25.49
CA ALA A 182 6.87 -8.03 -24.88
C ALA A 182 5.88 -7.47 -23.84
N ILE A 183 6.33 -6.53 -23.00
CA ILE A 183 5.45 -5.82 -22.06
C ILE A 183 4.31 -5.12 -22.81
N ARG A 184 4.61 -4.41 -23.90
CA ARG A 184 3.60 -3.73 -24.72
C ARG A 184 2.59 -4.70 -25.32
N HIS A 185 3.05 -5.82 -25.89
CA HIS A 185 2.18 -6.86 -26.43
C HIS A 185 1.24 -7.40 -25.35
N ARG A 186 1.76 -7.69 -24.15
CA ARG A 186 0.94 -8.19 -23.04
C ARG A 186 -0.08 -7.17 -22.56
N LEU A 187 0.29 -5.90 -22.43
CA LEU A 187 -0.65 -4.84 -22.02
C LEU A 187 -1.77 -4.59 -23.03
N MET A 188 -1.57 -4.94 -24.29
CA MET A 188 -2.58 -4.82 -25.36
C MET A 188 -3.40 -6.10 -25.56
N ALA A 189 -3.06 -7.19 -24.87
CA ALA A 189 -3.71 -8.49 -25.07
C ALA A 189 -5.10 -8.56 -24.44
N ASP A 190 -5.34 -7.82 -23.35
CA ASP A 190 -6.60 -7.81 -22.62
C ASP A 190 -6.95 -6.42 -22.07
N GLU A 191 -8.18 -6.29 -21.58
CA GLU A 191 -8.72 -5.04 -21.03
C GLU A 191 -7.99 -4.63 -19.74
N GLU A 192 -7.65 -5.58 -18.88
CA GLU A 192 -6.96 -5.34 -17.61
C GLU A 192 -5.57 -4.72 -17.80
N GLY A 193 -4.80 -5.24 -18.77
CA GLY A 193 -3.51 -4.69 -19.16
C GLY A 193 -3.62 -3.27 -19.70
N THR A 194 -4.67 -2.99 -20.48
CA THR A 194 -4.94 -1.64 -20.98
C THR A 194 -5.30 -0.67 -19.85
N LEU A 195 -6.11 -1.13 -18.88
CA LEU A 195 -6.47 -0.35 -17.69
C LEU A 195 -5.23 -0.04 -16.82
N LEU A 196 -4.36 -1.03 -16.61
CA LEU A 196 -3.09 -0.85 -15.90
C LEU A 196 -2.22 0.22 -16.58
N TYR A 197 -2.04 0.13 -17.90
CA TYR A 197 -1.24 1.10 -18.63
C TYR A 197 -1.81 2.53 -18.55
N ARG A 198 -3.14 2.67 -18.65
CA ARG A 198 -3.83 3.96 -18.49
C ARG A 198 -3.65 4.52 -17.07
N ALA A 199 -3.80 3.68 -16.04
CA ALA A 199 -3.63 4.09 -14.64
C ALA A 199 -2.19 4.56 -14.38
N MET A 200 -1.18 3.81 -14.81
CA MET A 200 0.23 4.19 -14.66
C MET A 200 0.56 5.47 -15.43
N THR A 201 0.04 5.63 -16.64
CA THR A 201 0.20 6.87 -17.43
C THR A 201 -0.40 8.07 -16.71
N ARG A 202 -1.61 7.92 -16.13
CA ARG A 202 -2.28 8.97 -15.35
C ARG A 202 -1.44 9.36 -14.13
N PHE A 203 -0.92 8.39 -13.38
CA PHE A 203 -0.04 8.67 -12.25
C PHE A 203 1.21 9.45 -12.66
N MET A 204 1.89 9.00 -13.71
CA MET A 204 3.09 9.67 -14.22
C MET A 204 2.81 11.09 -14.72
N PHE A 205 1.61 11.33 -15.26
CA PHE A 205 1.16 12.66 -15.65
C PHE A 205 0.88 13.55 -14.43
N GLU A 206 0.12 13.06 -13.46
CA GLU A 206 -0.19 13.81 -12.24
C GLU A 206 1.08 14.15 -11.44
N ASP A 207 2.05 13.25 -11.35
CA ASP A 207 3.32 13.51 -10.68
C ASP A 207 4.20 14.52 -11.43
N GLY A 208 4.17 14.50 -12.76
CA GLY A 208 4.93 15.44 -13.57
C GLY A 208 4.24 16.80 -13.76
N PHE A 209 2.95 16.92 -13.47
CA PHE A 209 2.19 18.16 -13.60
C PHE A 209 2.29 19.01 -12.32
N THR A 210 3.52 19.43 -12.03
CA THR A 210 3.87 20.24 -10.86
C THR A 210 3.58 21.74 -11.09
N PRO A 211 3.47 22.57 -10.02
CA PRO A 211 3.28 24.02 -10.16
C PRO A 211 4.38 24.74 -10.97
N ASP A 212 5.59 24.21 -10.94
CA ASP A 212 6.77 24.73 -11.63
C ASP A 212 6.92 24.18 -13.06
N TYR A 213 6.10 23.21 -13.49
CA TYR A 213 6.13 22.72 -14.87
C TYR A 213 5.76 23.85 -15.86
N ARG A 214 6.61 24.06 -16.87
CA ARG A 214 6.44 25.10 -17.91
C ARG A 214 6.21 24.54 -19.32
N GLY A 215 6.28 23.22 -19.49
CA GLY A 215 6.07 22.57 -20.78
C GLY A 215 4.60 22.46 -21.17
N SER A 216 4.32 21.95 -22.37
CA SER A 216 2.94 21.68 -22.79
C SER A 216 2.39 20.43 -22.13
N LYS A 217 1.06 20.38 -21.93
CA LYS A 217 0.36 19.17 -21.46
C LYS A 217 0.53 18.00 -22.42
N ALA A 218 0.58 18.25 -23.73
CA ALA A 218 0.79 17.21 -24.74
C ALA A 218 2.19 16.59 -24.63
N ALA A 219 3.23 17.40 -24.40
CA ALA A 219 4.59 16.91 -24.18
C ALA A 219 4.67 16.07 -22.89
N LEU A 220 4.04 16.54 -21.81
CA LEU A 220 3.97 15.79 -20.56
C LEU A 220 3.24 14.46 -20.75
N GLN A 221 2.11 14.46 -21.45
CA GLN A 221 1.35 13.25 -21.74
C GLN A 221 2.16 12.22 -22.54
N LYS A 222 2.97 12.67 -23.51
CA LYS A 222 3.86 11.81 -24.29
C LYS A 222 4.95 11.21 -23.42
N ASP A 223 5.62 12.03 -22.61
CA ASP A 223 6.64 11.59 -21.65
C ASP A 223 6.08 10.59 -20.63
N SER A 224 4.90 10.87 -20.05
CA SER A 224 4.23 9.98 -19.10
C SER A 224 3.88 8.62 -19.69
N LYS A 225 3.47 8.56 -20.96
CA LYS A 225 3.22 7.30 -21.68
C LYS A 225 4.50 6.47 -21.81
N THR A 226 5.60 7.11 -22.21
CA THR A 226 6.91 6.44 -22.32
C THR A 226 7.37 5.89 -20.96
N ARG A 227 7.33 6.71 -19.91
CA ARG A 227 7.78 6.30 -18.57
C ARG A 227 6.87 5.24 -17.96
N ALA A 228 5.55 5.27 -18.23
CA ALA A 228 4.62 4.26 -17.74
C ALA A 228 4.99 2.84 -18.19
N LEU A 229 5.49 2.65 -19.42
CA LEU A 229 5.98 1.34 -19.87
C LEU A 229 7.18 0.87 -19.03
N GLY A 230 8.15 1.76 -18.76
CA GLY A 230 9.29 1.45 -17.90
C GLY A 230 8.88 1.13 -16.47
N VAL A 231 7.91 1.86 -15.92
CA VAL A 231 7.38 1.61 -14.55
C VAL A 231 6.73 0.23 -14.48
N ILE A 232 5.93 -0.14 -15.48
CA ILE A 232 5.30 -1.47 -15.53
C ILE A 232 6.36 -2.56 -15.66
N GLN A 233 7.31 -2.40 -16.57
CA GLN A 233 8.42 -3.34 -16.77
C GLN A 233 9.16 -3.59 -15.45
N ARG A 234 9.58 -2.53 -14.77
CA ARG A 234 10.34 -2.65 -13.52
C ARG A 234 9.49 -3.13 -12.34
N SER A 235 8.19 -2.82 -12.33
CA SER A 235 7.25 -3.35 -11.33
C SER A 235 7.11 -4.86 -11.46
N TRP A 236 7.05 -5.37 -12.70
CA TRP A 236 6.98 -6.81 -12.96
C TRP A 236 8.31 -7.49 -12.67
N ALA A 237 9.44 -6.88 -13.05
CA ALA A 237 10.78 -7.37 -12.73
C ALA A 237 11.01 -7.44 -11.21
N TRP A 238 10.60 -6.41 -10.46
CA TRP A 238 10.63 -6.43 -9.00
C TRP A 238 9.75 -7.55 -8.44
N GLY A 239 8.55 -7.73 -8.99
CA GLY A 239 7.69 -8.87 -8.65
C GLY A 239 8.34 -10.23 -8.90
N ALA A 240 9.06 -10.39 -10.01
CA ALA A 240 9.77 -11.63 -10.36
C ALA A 240 10.94 -11.89 -9.39
N LEU A 241 11.74 -10.86 -9.07
CA LEU A 241 12.79 -10.97 -8.05
C LEU A 241 12.20 -11.35 -6.69
N LEU A 242 11.13 -10.70 -6.25
CA LEU A 242 10.49 -11.03 -4.98
C LEU A 242 9.95 -12.47 -4.96
N ALA A 243 9.48 -13.00 -6.10
CA ALA A 243 9.05 -14.39 -6.19
C ALA A 243 10.21 -15.39 -6.00
N THR A 244 11.46 -15.02 -6.31
CA THR A 244 12.63 -15.87 -5.99
C THR A 244 13.06 -15.75 -4.53
N ARG A 245 12.83 -14.59 -3.90
CA ARG A 245 13.20 -14.34 -2.50
C ARG A 245 12.17 -14.82 -1.49
N PHE A 246 10.90 -14.73 -1.85
CA PHE A 246 9.75 -15.03 -0.99
C PHE A 246 8.74 -15.91 -1.76
N PRO A 247 9.13 -17.14 -2.15
CA PRO A 247 8.32 -17.98 -3.07
C PRO A 247 6.95 -18.36 -2.49
N ASP A 248 6.91 -18.60 -1.18
CA ASP A 248 5.70 -19.07 -0.50
C ASP A 248 4.82 -17.91 -0.01
N ALA A 249 5.38 -16.71 0.13
CA ALA A 249 4.68 -15.59 0.74
C ALA A 249 3.39 -15.22 -0.01
N ILE A 250 2.40 -14.76 0.75
CA ILE A 250 1.15 -14.22 0.21
C ILE A 250 1.44 -12.82 -0.35
N ARG A 251 1.15 -12.65 -1.65
CA ARG A 251 1.59 -11.50 -2.42
C ARG A 251 0.56 -10.36 -2.36
N LEU A 252 0.70 -9.45 -1.40
CA LEU A 252 -0.19 -8.30 -1.27
C LEU A 252 0.10 -7.19 -2.29
N SER A 253 -0.88 -6.38 -2.66
CA SER A 253 -0.75 -5.33 -3.67
C SER A 253 -1.44 -4.05 -3.20
N ILE A 254 -0.89 -2.89 -3.57
CA ILE A 254 -1.53 -1.59 -3.35
C ILE A 254 -2.47 -1.16 -4.48
N HIS A 255 -2.56 -1.98 -5.53
CA HIS A 255 -3.51 -1.84 -6.62
C HIS A 255 -4.56 -2.97 -6.59
N PRO A 256 -5.77 -2.74 -7.12
CA PRO A 256 -6.68 -3.83 -7.48
C PRO A 256 -5.99 -4.87 -8.35
N GLN A 257 -6.38 -6.13 -8.20
CA GLN A 257 -5.80 -7.26 -8.93
C GLN A 257 -6.92 -8.18 -9.41
N PRO A 258 -6.74 -8.88 -10.54
CA PRO A 258 -7.68 -9.88 -11.00
C PRO A 258 -7.87 -10.96 -9.94
N ALA A 259 -9.09 -11.47 -9.77
CA ALA A 259 -9.43 -12.40 -8.69
C ALA A 259 -8.60 -13.70 -8.73
N ALA A 260 -8.26 -14.18 -9.94
CA ALA A 260 -7.43 -15.36 -10.15
C ALA A 260 -5.91 -15.08 -10.06
N SER A 261 -5.50 -13.85 -9.71
CA SER A 261 -4.10 -13.48 -9.58
C SER A 261 -3.48 -14.02 -8.29
N LEU A 262 -2.19 -14.34 -8.34
CA LEU A 262 -1.40 -14.57 -7.12
C LEU A 262 -1.33 -13.31 -6.25
N LYS A 263 -1.48 -12.13 -6.85
CA LYS A 263 -1.47 -10.84 -6.15
C LYS A 263 -2.87 -10.52 -5.63
N ILE A 264 -2.99 -10.09 -4.39
CA ILE A 264 -4.26 -9.62 -3.81
C ILE A 264 -4.14 -8.16 -3.38
N GLY A 265 -5.03 -7.31 -3.91
CA GLY A 265 -5.04 -5.87 -3.59
C GLY A 265 -5.57 -5.63 -2.18
N VAL A 266 -4.92 -4.78 -1.38
CA VAL A 266 -5.35 -4.46 -0.01
C VAL A 266 -5.29 -2.97 0.28
N HIS A 267 -6.31 -2.47 0.98
CA HIS A 267 -6.33 -1.13 1.55
C HIS A 267 -5.41 -1.07 2.77
N MET A 268 -4.97 0.14 3.08
CA MET A 268 -4.14 0.43 4.26
C MET A 268 -4.70 1.57 5.10
N MET A 269 -5.65 2.32 4.52
CA MET A 269 -6.38 3.41 5.13
C MET A 269 -7.73 3.54 4.41
N PRO A 270 -8.79 4.01 5.11
CA PRO A 270 -10.05 4.36 4.48
C PRO A 270 -9.84 5.41 3.38
N THR A 271 -10.35 5.16 2.18
CA THR A 271 -10.29 6.09 1.04
C THR A 271 -11.40 5.80 0.05
N ARG A 272 -11.86 6.83 -0.67
CA ARG A 272 -12.82 6.67 -1.79
C ARG A 272 -12.15 6.29 -3.11
N ASP A 273 -10.83 6.50 -3.21
CA ASP A 273 -10.07 6.23 -4.42
C ASP A 273 -9.24 4.96 -4.24
N ASN A 274 -9.70 3.84 -4.85
CA ASN A 274 -9.04 2.53 -4.74
C ASN A 274 -7.62 2.51 -5.30
N TRP A 275 -7.21 3.56 -6.02
CA TRP A 275 -5.87 3.74 -6.56
C TRP A 275 -4.99 4.66 -5.71
N LEU A 276 -5.57 5.37 -4.73
CA LEU A 276 -4.83 6.29 -3.88
C LEU A 276 -4.03 5.54 -2.81
N THR A 277 -2.81 6.02 -2.61
CA THR A 277 -1.83 5.49 -1.65
C THR A 277 -1.21 6.61 -0.81
N PRO A 278 -0.70 6.29 0.40
CA PRO A 278 -0.23 7.30 1.36
C PRO A 278 0.82 8.27 0.82
N TRP A 279 1.67 7.80 -0.08
CA TRP A 279 2.72 8.60 -0.70
C TRP A 279 2.24 9.46 -1.89
N HIS A 280 0.97 9.36 -2.28
CA HIS A 280 0.34 10.17 -3.33
C HIS A 280 -0.80 11.06 -2.80
N GLY A 281 -1.01 11.11 -1.49
CA GLY A 281 -2.08 11.86 -0.85
C GLY A 281 -1.71 12.34 0.53
N VAL A 282 -2.73 12.73 1.30
CA VAL A 282 -2.60 13.22 2.67
C VAL A 282 -3.62 12.54 3.57
N ALA A 283 -3.22 12.27 4.81
CA ALA A 283 -4.16 11.90 5.85
C ALA A 283 -5.03 13.11 6.22
N VAL A 284 -6.29 12.84 6.52
CA VAL A 284 -7.28 13.85 6.91
C VAL A 284 -8.01 13.40 8.15
N ASP A 285 -7.92 14.20 9.22
CA ASP A 285 -8.72 14.04 10.42
C ASP A 285 -10.12 14.64 10.21
N LEU A 286 -11.14 13.80 10.34
CA LEU A 286 -12.56 14.11 10.21
C LEU A 286 -13.29 14.09 11.57
N GLY A 287 -12.62 14.55 12.62
CA GLY A 287 -13.16 14.56 13.99
C GLY A 287 -12.91 13.25 14.72
N GLY A 288 -11.66 12.78 14.70
CA GLY A 288 -11.18 11.55 15.33
C GLY A 288 -11.16 10.33 14.41
N GLN A 289 -11.62 10.47 13.17
CA GLN A 289 -11.56 9.43 12.15
C GLN A 289 -10.70 9.89 10.99
N PHE A 290 -9.72 9.07 10.61
CA PHE A 290 -8.80 9.40 9.53
C PHE A 290 -9.23 8.78 8.21
N ALA A 291 -9.10 9.56 7.13
CA ALA A 291 -9.21 9.10 5.75
C ALA A 291 -8.01 9.55 4.93
N LEU A 292 -7.73 8.85 3.84
CA LEU A 292 -6.72 9.23 2.84
C LEU A 292 -7.40 9.92 1.65
N MET A 293 -6.97 11.15 1.35
CA MET A 293 -7.54 12.00 0.31
C MET A 293 -6.45 12.67 -0.54
N LYS A 294 -6.82 13.13 -1.74
CA LYS A 294 -5.94 13.98 -2.55
C LYS A 294 -5.84 15.36 -1.91
N ARG A 295 -4.62 15.89 -1.76
CA ARG A 295 -4.37 17.19 -1.12
C ARG A 295 -5.22 18.33 -1.72
N ARG A 296 -5.35 18.39 -3.05
CA ARG A 296 -6.19 19.40 -3.72
C ARG A 296 -7.65 19.36 -3.26
N ASP A 297 -8.23 18.18 -3.12
CA ASP A 297 -9.63 18.03 -2.73
C ASP A 297 -9.83 18.48 -1.28
N VAL A 298 -8.86 18.18 -0.42
CA VAL A 298 -8.84 18.62 0.98
C VAL A 298 -8.73 20.14 1.11
N GLU A 299 -7.87 20.76 0.30
CA GLU A 299 -7.73 22.23 0.25
C GLU A 299 -9.03 22.90 -0.23
N LEU A 300 -9.71 22.33 -1.23
CA LEU A 300 -11.01 22.82 -1.71
C LEU A 300 -12.11 22.71 -0.64
N LEU A 301 -12.05 21.72 0.24
CA LEU A 301 -12.95 21.56 1.38
C LEU A 301 -12.59 22.47 2.57
N GLY A 302 -11.54 23.29 2.42
CA GLY A 302 -11.07 24.22 3.46
C GLY A 302 -10.32 23.53 4.60
N GLY A 303 -9.68 22.39 4.32
CA GLY A 303 -8.85 21.70 5.29
C GLY A 303 -7.67 22.54 5.77
N ARG A 304 -7.32 22.38 7.05
CA ARG A 304 -6.19 23.08 7.67
C ARG A 304 -5.07 22.11 7.97
N VAL A 305 -3.83 22.50 7.65
CA VAL A 305 -2.65 21.70 7.97
C VAL A 305 -2.45 21.67 9.48
N VAL A 306 -2.31 20.46 10.03
CA VAL A 306 -1.94 20.22 11.41
C VAL A 306 -0.44 19.97 11.48
N MET A 307 0.23 20.71 12.36
CA MET A 307 1.67 20.58 12.62
C MET A 307 1.90 19.62 13.80
N ARG A 308 2.87 18.72 13.69
CA ARG A 308 3.35 17.88 14.82
C ARG A 308 4.86 17.86 14.84
N GLY A 309 5.48 18.19 15.98
CA GLY A 309 6.94 18.24 16.10
C GLY A 309 7.57 19.22 15.10
N GLY A 310 6.94 20.38 14.86
CA GLY A 310 7.45 21.41 13.95
C GLY A 310 7.31 21.12 12.45
N ARG A 311 6.72 19.98 12.05
CA ARG A 311 6.52 19.60 10.65
C ARG A 311 5.03 19.43 10.29
N PRO A 312 4.63 19.66 9.03
CA PRO A 312 3.31 19.29 8.53
C PRO A 312 3.06 17.79 8.73
N SER A 313 1.91 17.43 9.29
CA SER A 313 1.58 16.04 9.62
C SER A 313 0.41 15.49 8.82
N HIS A 314 -0.71 16.22 8.79
CA HIS A 314 -1.95 15.85 8.13
C HIS A 314 -2.80 17.11 7.95
N TYR A 315 -3.98 16.96 7.35
CA TYR A 315 -5.02 17.97 7.38
C TYR A 315 -6.09 17.63 8.41
N ALA A 316 -6.78 18.65 8.93
CA ALA A 316 -8.03 18.49 9.66
C ALA A 316 -9.15 19.23 8.93
N ILE A 317 -10.33 18.61 8.85
CA ILE A 317 -11.55 19.21 8.30
C ILE A 317 -12.66 19.06 9.33
N GLU A 318 -13.46 20.12 9.52
CA GLU A 318 -14.69 20.02 10.30
C GLU A 318 -15.67 19.06 9.60
N ARG A 319 -16.13 18.03 10.32
CA ARG A 319 -16.88 16.89 9.76
C ARG A 319 -18.08 17.28 8.88
N TRP A 320 -18.78 18.38 9.21
CA TRP A 320 -19.94 18.85 8.45
C TRP A 320 -19.61 19.37 7.04
N ARG A 321 -18.35 19.73 6.77
CA ARG A 321 -17.90 20.21 5.45
C ARG A 321 -17.73 19.08 4.44
N VAL A 322 -17.78 17.84 4.90
CA VAL A 322 -17.65 16.67 4.05
C VAL A 322 -19.03 16.07 3.85
N ALA A 323 -19.64 16.30 2.68
CA ALA A 323 -20.93 15.72 2.32
C ALA A 323 -20.80 14.21 2.02
N GLY A 324 -21.74 13.43 2.53
CA GLY A 324 -21.86 11.99 2.25
C GLY A 324 -20.73 11.14 2.84
N ASP A 325 -20.78 9.84 2.54
CA ASP A 325 -20.04 8.74 3.17
C ASP A 325 -18.51 8.78 2.91
N ALA A 326 -17.81 9.84 3.34
CA ALA A 326 -16.35 9.98 3.18
C ALA A 326 -15.56 8.99 4.04
N LEU A 327 -16.30 8.28 4.89
CA LEU A 327 -15.85 7.29 5.85
C LEU A 327 -16.41 5.91 5.52
N ALA A 328 -16.85 5.66 4.27
CA ALA A 328 -17.31 4.33 3.85
C ALA A 328 -16.33 3.29 4.42
N PRO A 329 -16.78 2.44 5.36
CA PRO A 329 -15.87 1.61 6.12
C PRO A 329 -15.09 0.74 5.15
N LEU A 330 -13.80 0.49 5.45
CA LEU A 330 -13.15 -0.69 4.91
C LEU A 330 -14.05 -1.87 5.30
N ALA A 331 -14.62 -2.56 4.31
CA ALA A 331 -15.69 -3.51 4.54
C ALA A 331 -15.20 -4.71 5.35
N GLY A 332 -15.28 -4.64 6.68
CA GLY A 332 -14.91 -5.73 7.59
C GLY A 332 -13.95 -5.26 8.69
N GLY A 333 -14.49 -4.97 9.88
CA GLY A 333 -13.70 -4.55 11.02
C GLY A 333 -14.57 -4.22 12.23
N GLY A 334 -15.30 -5.20 12.74
CA GLY A 334 -15.95 -5.10 14.03
C GLY A 334 -14.92 -5.09 15.15
N ALA A 335 -14.49 -3.90 15.59
CA ALA A 335 -14.14 -3.58 16.98
C ALA A 335 -13.60 -2.13 17.02
N ARG A 336 -14.30 -1.25 17.76
CA ARG A 336 -13.80 0.06 18.14
C ARG A 336 -12.60 -0.12 19.09
N PRO A 337 -11.51 0.67 18.97
CA PRO A 337 -10.53 0.72 20.04
C PRO A 337 -11.18 1.34 21.28
N ARG A 338 -11.12 0.62 22.42
CA ARG A 338 -11.44 1.19 23.73
C ARG A 338 -10.38 2.24 24.06
N ALA A 339 -10.84 3.46 24.31
CA ALA A 339 -10.04 4.47 24.96
C ALA A 339 -10.01 4.14 26.46
N ASP A 340 -8.96 3.45 26.92
CA ASP A 340 -8.68 3.34 28.34
C ASP A 340 -8.07 4.65 28.83
N ALA A 341 -8.94 5.55 29.30
CA ALA A 341 -8.56 6.60 30.23
C ALA A 341 -8.72 6.05 31.66
N GLY A 342 -7.65 5.44 32.16
CA GLY A 342 -7.51 5.14 33.58
C GLY A 342 -7.31 6.45 34.34
N GLY A 343 -8.39 6.95 34.96
CA GLY A 343 -8.37 8.07 35.88
C GLY A 343 -9.33 7.77 37.02
N ALA A 344 -8.81 7.17 38.09
CA ALA A 344 -9.54 6.91 39.32
C ALA A 344 -10.06 8.23 39.91
N LEU A 345 -11.37 8.35 40.07
CA LEU A 345 -11.96 9.36 40.96
C LEU A 345 -12.58 8.64 42.16
N VAL A 346 -11.92 8.80 43.29
CA VAL A 346 -12.36 8.37 44.62
C VAL A 346 -13.62 9.14 44.98
N ILE A 347 -14.69 8.43 45.30
CA ILE A 347 -15.90 9.01 45.90
C ILE A 347 -15.67 9.02 47.42
N SER A 348 -15.44 10.20 47.99
CA SER A 348 -15.64 10.45 49.42
C SER A 348 -17.01 11.10 49.61
N GLY A 349 -17.84 10.50 50.45
CA GLY A 349 -19.17 10.98 50.78
C GLY A 349 -19.22 12.00 51.91
N GLU A 350 -20.47 12.18 52.36
CA GLU A 350 -20.98 12.95 53.50
C GLU A 350 -21.09 14.46 53.29
N ALA A 351 -22.31 15.01 53.16
CA ALA A 351 -23.33 15.29 54.17
C ALA A 351 -23.14 16.69 54.81
N VAL A 352 -23.93 17.64 54.31
CA VAL A 352 -24.81 18.64 54.97
C VAL A 352 -25.05 19.79 54.01
#